data_AF-A0ABD3ZFK5-F1
#
_entry.id   AF-A0ABD3ZFK5-F1
#
_cell.length_a   1.000
_cell.length_b   1.000
_cell.length_c   1.000
_cell.angle_alpha   90.00
_cell.angle_beta   90.00
_cell.angle_gamma   90.00
#
_symmetry.space_group_name_H-M   'P 1'
#
loop_
_entity.id
_entity.type
_entity.pdbx_description
1 polymer ?
#
loop_
_entity_poly.entity_id
_entity_poly.type
_entity_poly.pdbx_seq_one_letter_code
_entity_poly.pdbx_strand_id
1 'polypeptide(L)'
;MMQSEIAAFYLWLVPLWSALVLFIIGGVMLWKGKRWRYWGALPLLLGAIALIPLPIFTAQKTVPTGEKPQQVIYRFDDHRYLVLIGYNCEGALWFVDNKKNIKTEIIDSFFRLSSFKYIHPSTQYIAVPFRDLSAILVSKDGGRSFILNQMARFSPGGGAIKYSDKPKKEDFVSFTVVDDRGYFMTKQGDLYLSSAPFGERWGLDYTSLNSLIYRWKIFADWDNFQNPPHQVPEVKNYTGWDHMKCNWNEAPPIKPNPMYQFQQAVLKWESYTLGAPIYFGLKA
;
A
#
# COMPACT_ATOMS: atom_id res chain seq x y z
N MET A 1 -5.18 8.43 -13.91
CA MET A 1 -6.29 9.38 -14.09
C MET A 1 -7.35 8.84 -15.06
N MET A 2 -6.97 8.18 -16.16
CA MET A 2 -7.93 7.62 -17.13
C MET A 2 -8.72 6.38 -16.63
N GLN A 3 -8.19 5.59 -15.69
CA GLN A 3 -8.90 4.40 -15.17
C GLN A 3 -10.05 4.73 -14.18
N SER A 4 -10.01 5.85 -13.47
CA SER A 4 -11.07 6.20 -12.50
C SER A 4 -12.34 6.71 -13.16
N GLU A 5 -12.22 7.41 -14.30
CA GLU A 5 -13.39 7.91 -15.04
C GLU A 5 -14.14 6.79 -15.75
N ILE A 6 -13.42 5.80 -16.28
CA ILE A 6 -14.01 4.62 -16.92
C ILE A 6 -14.76 3.77 -15.87
N ALA A 7 -14.17 3.56 -14.69
CA ALA A 7 -14.83 2.85 -13.59
C ALA A 7 -16.12 3.55 -13.13
N ALA A 8 -16.10 4.89 -13.03
CA ALA A 8 -17.30 5.67 -12.73
C ALA A 8 -18.39 5.47 -13.80
N PHE A 9 -18.04 5.48 -15.09
CA PHE A 9 -19.00 5.24 -16.18
C PHE A 9 -19.67 3.86 -16.10
N TYR A 10 -18.91 2.80 -15.81
CA TYR A 10 -19.48 1.45 -15.67
C TYR A 10 -20.36 1.30 -14.41
N LEU A 11 -20.04 2.02 -13.34
CA LEU A 11 -20.84 2.02 -12.10
C LEU A 11 -22.21 2.67 -12.28
N TRP A 12 -22.38 3.60 -13.22
CA TRP A 12 -23.67 4.22 -13.55
C TRP A 12 -24.53 3.40 -14.51
N LEU A 13 -23.95 2.47 -15.28
CA LEU A 13 -24.74 1.63 -16.19
C LEU A 13 -25.78 0.82 -15.43
N VAL A 14 -25.40 0.15 -14.33
CA VAL A 14 -26.33 -0.73 -13.58
C VAL A 14 -27.51 0.03 -12.95
N PRO A 15 -27.32 1.18 -12.26
CA PRO A 15 -28.41 2.01 -11.79
C PRO A 15 -29.29 2.58 -12.90
N LEU A 16 -28.71 3.01 -14.03
CA LEU A 16 -29.46 3.57 -15.15
C LEU A 16 -30.37 2.52 -15.82
N TRP A 17 -29.86 1.32 -16.07
CA TRP A 17 -30.66 0.23 -16.64
C TRP A 17 -31.73 -0.24 -15.65
N SER A 18 -31.42 -0.27 -14.35
CA SER A 18 -32.37 -0.66 -13.30
C SER A 18 -33.49 0.37 -13.14
N ALA A 19 -33.16 1.66 -13.15
CA ALA A 19 -34.14 2.74 -13.14
C ALA A 19 -35.03 2.70 -14.38
N LEU A 20 -34.46 2.54 -15.58
CA LEU A 20 -35.21 2.42 -16.84
C LEU A 20 -36.25 1.29 -16.79
N VAL A 21 -35.85 0.09 -16.35
CA VAL A 21 -36.75 -1.07 -16.24
C VAL A 21 -37.87 -0.80 -15.24
N LEU A 22 -37.56 -0.20 -14.09
CA LEU A 22 -38.55 0.14 -13.07
C LEU A 22 -39.55 1.21 -13.55
N PHE A 23 -39.10 2.22 -14.31
CA PHE A 23 -39.97 3.21 -14.92
C PHE A 23 -40.90 2.60 -15.98
N ILE A 24 -40.40 1.67 -16.81
CA ILE A 24 -41.22 0.95 -17.80
C ILE A 24 -42.29 0.11 -17.10
N ILE A 25 -41.91 -0.67 -16.08
CA ILE A 25 -42.85 -1.51 -15.32
C ILE A 25 -43.92 -0.65 -14.66
N GLY A 26 -43.52 0.44 -13.99
CA GLY A 26 -44.45 1.39 -13.37
C GLY A 26 -45.40 2.03 -14.37
N GLY A 27 -44.90 2.48 -15.52
CA GLY A 27 -45.70 3.07 -16.60
C GLY A 27 -46.74 2.09 -17.17
N VAL A 28 -46.35 0.83 -17.43
CA VAL A 28 -47.27 -0.22 -17.92
C VAL A 28 -48.33 -0.55 -16.87
N MET A 29 -47.96 -0.60 -15.59
CA MET A 29 -48.90 -0.85 -14.50
C MET A 29 -49.91 0.30 -14.31
N LEU A 30 -49.48 1.56 -14.51
CA LEU A 30 -50.39 2.71 -14.51
C LEU A 30 -51.38 2.67 -15.68
N TRP A 31 -50.97 2.13 -16.84
CA TRP A 31 -51.81 2.03 -18.03
C TRP A 31 -52.88 0.93 -17.95
N LYS A 32 -52.62 -0.18 -17.23
CA LYS A 32 -53.53 -1.35 -17.10
C LYS A 32 -54.77 -1.15 -16.19
N GLY A 33 -55.04 0.07 -15.71
CA GLY A 33 -56.32 0.43 -15.06
C GLY A 33 -56.27 0.61 -13.54
N LYS A 34 -57.44 0.97 -12.95
CA LYS A 34 -57.56 1.54 -11.58
C LYS A 34 -57.02 0.64 -10.46
N ARG A 35 -57.04 -0.69 -10.62
CA ARG A 35 -56.55 -1.69 -9.65
C ARG A 35 -55.02 -1.78 -9.58
N TRP A 36 -54.32 -1.54 -10.70
CA TRP A 36 -52.86 -1.60 -10.80
C TRP A 36 -52.17 -0.27 -10.51
N ARG A 37 -52.95 0.82 -10.46
CA ARG A 37 -52.45 2.18 -10.20
C ARG A 37 -51.76 2.33 -8.83
N TYR A 38 -52.28 1.65 -7.81
CA TYR A 38 -51.65 1.62 -6.48
C TYR A 38 -50.32 0.86 -6.47
N TRP A 39 -50.18 -0.17 -7.31
CA TRP A 39 -48.97 -0.99 -7.42
C TRP A 39 -47.92 -0.40 -8.37
N GLY A 40 -48.33 0.46 -9.31
CA GLY A 40 -47.43 1.16 -10.25
C GLY A 40 -46.62 2.30 -9.61
N ALA A 41 -47.07 2.85 -8.48
CA ALA A 41 -46.34 3.92 -7.78
C ALA A 41 -45.04 3.41 -7.11
N LEU A 42 -45.03 2.17 -6.63
CA LEU A 42 -43.88 1.55 -5.95
C LEU A 42 -42.64 1.40 -6.86
N PRO A 43 -42.72 0.82 -8.07
CA PRO A 43 -41.57 0.72 -8.96
C PRO A 43 -41.08 2.10 -9.46
N LEU A 44 -41.97 3.08 -9.65
CA LEU A 44 -41.56 4.45 -9.99
C LEU A 44 -40.72 5.10 -8.88
N LEU A 45 -41.11 4.89 -7.62
CA LEU A 45 -40.41 5.42 -6.46
C LEU A 45 -39.04 4.74 -6.29
N LEU A 46 -38.96 3.43 -6.51
CA LEU A 46 -37.69 2.69 -6.53
C LEU A 46 -36.77 3.11 -7.69
N GLY A 47 -37.33 3.39 -8.87
CA GLY A 47 -36.58 3.91 -10.01
C GLY A 47 -35.99 5.30 -9.74
N ALA A 48 -36.73 6.16 -9.05
CA ALA A 48 -36.22 7.47 -8.61
C ALA A 48 -35.10 7.33 -7.56
N ILE A 49 -35.23 6.41 -6.60
CA ILE A 49 -34.18 6.14 -5.59
C ILE A 49 -32.90 5.63 -6.25
N ALA A 50 -33.02 4.77 -7.27
CA ALA A 50 -31.87 4.23 -8.01
C ALA A 50 -31.08 5.31 -8.78
N LEU A 51 -31.68 6.46 -9.09
CA LEU A 51 -31.03 7.59 -9.75
C LEU A 51 -30.36 8.58 -8.78
N ILE A 52 -30.56 8.42 -7.47
CA ILE A 52 -29.89 9.27 -6.48
C ILE A 52 -28.41 8.87 -6.46
N PRO A 53 -27.47 9.79 -6.77
CA PRO A 53 -26.05 9.52 -6.57
C PRO A 53 -25.83 9.26 -5.08
N LEU A 54 -25.65 7.99 -4.70
CA LEU A 54 -25.14 7.70 -3.37
C LEU A 54 -23.73 8.31 -3.33
N PRO A 55 -23.43 9.23 -2.41
CA PRO A 55 -22.06 9.70 -2.25
C PRO A 55 -21.20 8.47 -2.00
N ILE A 56 -20.28 8.19 -2.93
CA ILE A 56 -19.30 7.14 -2.76
C ILE A 56 -18.37 7.63 -1.65
N PHE A 57 -18.71 7.30 -0.41
CA PHE A 57 -17.76 7.33 0.68
C PHE A 57 -16.75 6.23 0.37
N THR A 58 -15.76 6.54 -0.47
CA THR A 58 -14.52 5.78 -0.42
C THR A 58 -13.99 6.02 0.98
N ALA A 59 -14.13 5.02 1.85
CA ALA A 59 -13.55 5.04 3.18
C ALA A 59 -12.03 5.06 2.97
N GLN A 60 -11.46 6.26 2.86
CA GLN A 60 -10.02 6.41 2.79
C GLN A 60 -9.48 5.88 4.12
N LYS A 61 -8.78 4.75 4.06
CA LYS A 61 -8.26 4.09 5.25
C LYS A 61 -7.37 5.11 5.96
N THR A 62 -7.83 5.60 7.10
CA THR A 62 -7.05 6.49 7.95
C THR A 62 -6.19 5.62 8.85
N VAL A 63 -5.01 6.12 9.21
CA VAL A 63 -4.16 5.51 10.24
C VAL A 63 -5.05 5.25 11.48
N PRO A 64 -5.23 3.99 11.92
CA PRO A 64 -6.08 3.68 13.07
C PRO A 64 -5.60 4.48 14.28
N THR A 65 -6.48 5.23 14.97
CA THR A 65 -6.07 6.09 16.08
C THR A 65 -6.47 5.46 17.42
N GLY A 66 -5.51 5.27 18.34
CA GLY A 66 -5.82 5.06 19.76
C GLY A 66 -5.94 3.63 20.32
N GLU A 67 -5.82 2.56 19.52
CA GLU A 67 -5.92 1.18 20.04
C GLU A 67 -4.54 0.50 20.27
N LYS A 68 -3.53 0.91 19.52
CA LYS A 68 -2.15 0.41 19.61
C LYS A 68 -1.16 1.58 19.64
N PRO A 69 0.01 1.44 20.28
CA PRO A 69 1.00 2.50 20.27
C PRO A 69 1.48 2.75 18.85
N GLN A 70 1.60 4.03 18.52
CA GLN A 70 2.01 4.52 17.21
C GLN A 70 3.32 5.23 17.39
N GLN A 71 4.22 5.11 16.43
CA GLN A 71 5.48 5.84 16.48
C GLN A 71 6.04 6.04 15.08
N VAL A 72 6.68 7.19 14.87
CA VAL A 72 7.45 7.43 13.65
C VAL A 72 8.75 6.65 13.78
N ILE A 73 8.90 5.59 12.99
CA ILE A 73 10.09 4.74 13.04
C ILE A 73 11.18 5.17 12.07
N TYR A 74 10.83 5.98 11.07
CA TYR A 74 11.79 6.46 10.07
C TYR A 74 11.29 7.73 9.42
N ARG A 75 12.19 8.69 9.16
CA ARG A 75 11.91 9.90 8.39
C ARG A 75 12.77 9.88 7.14
N PHE A 76 12.13 9.96 5.97
CA PHE A 76 12.84 10.14 4.70
C PHE A 76 13.33 11.58 4.57
N ASP A 77 12.52 12.54 5.06
CA ASP A 77 12.76 13.98 5.10
C ASP A 77 11.77 14.68 6.07
N ASP A 78 11.53 15.98 5.90
CA ASP A 78 10.64 16.79 6.74
C ASP A 78 9.16 16.40 6.64
N HIS A 79 8.71 15.83 5.52
CA HIS A 79 7.30 15.57 5.26
C HIS A 79 6.94 14.11 4.95
N ARG A 80 7.93 13.25 4.66
CA ARG A 80 7.75 11.82 4.40
C ARG A 80 8.29 10.97 5.54
N TYR A 81 7.48 10.06 6.06
CA TYR A 81 7.87 9.19 7.16
C TYR A 81 7.08 7.87 7.23
N LEU A 82 7.67 6.91 7.95
CA LEU A 82 7.04 5.62 8.26
C LEU A 82 6.48 5.64 9.68
N VAL A 83 5.22 5.21 9.82
CA VAL A 83 4.56 5.04 11.11
C VAL A 83 4.35 3.57 11.38
N LEU A 84 4.87 3.08 12.51
CA LEU A 84 4.61 1.75 13.02
C LEU A 84 3.46 1.80 14.03
N ILE A 85 2.53 0.88 13.92
CA ILE A 85 1.40 0.72 14.82
C ILE A 85 1.40 -0.71 15.36
N GLY A 86 1.87 -0.89 16.60
CA GLY A 86 1.98 -2.23 17.18
C GLY A 86 2.88 -2.31 18.40
N TYR A 87 3.13 -3.53 18.86
CA TYR A 87 3.81 -3.83 20.13
C TYR A 87 5.24 -4.32 19.89
N ASN A 88 6.16 -4.06 20.82
CA ASN A 88 7.52 -4.60 20.77
C ASN A 88 8.26 -4.34 19.44
N CYS A 89 8.06 -3.16 18.86
CA CYS A 89 8.64 -2.79 17.57
C CYS A 89 8.22 -3.69 16.40
N GLU A 90 7.02 -4.24 16.49
CA GLU A 90 6.39 -5.07 15.49
C GLU A 90 4.91 -4.68 15.30
N GLY A 91 4.44 -4.62 14.05
CA GLY A 91 3.04 -4.27 13.81
C GLY A 91 2.69 -3.89 12.38
N ALA A 92 1.62 -3.10 12.25
CA ALA A 92 1.21 -2.51 10.99
C ALA A 92 2.14 -1.37 10.60
N LEU A 93 2.42 -1.21 9.30
CA LEU A 93 3.28 -0.15 8.80
C LEU A 93 2.53 0.75 7.83
N TRP A 94 2.71 2.05 8.00
CA TRP A 94 2.10 3.10 7.19
C TRP A 94 3.15 4.03 6.61
N PHE A 95 2.94 4.42 5.35
CA PHE A 95 3.64 5.52 4.70
C PHE A 95 2.80 6.79 4.81
N VAL A 96 3.45 7.91 5.17
CA VAL A 96 2.82 9.22 5.23
C VAL A 96 3.66 10.23 4.47
N ASP A 97 3.03 10.99 3.58
CA ASP A 97 3.57 12.20 2.96
C ASP A 97 2.60 13.36 3.18
N ASN A 98 2.97 14.28 4.07
CA ASN A 98 2.11 15.41 4.42
C ASN A 98 1.99 16.45 3.30
N LYS A 99 3.02 16.65 2.47
CA LYS A 99 2.96 17.62 1.35
C LYS A 99 2.04 17.14 0.25
N LYS A 100 1.98 15.82 0.01
CA LYS A 100 1.12 15.21 -1.02
C LYS A 100 -0.22 14.69 -0.47
N ASN A 101 -0.47 14.86 0.83
CA ASN A 101 -1.63 14.31 1.55
C ASN A 101 -1.80 12.78 1.31
N ILE A 102 -0.70 12.04 1.35
CA ILE A 102 -0.70 10.58 1.19
C ILE A 102 -0.64 9.94 2.57
N LYS A 103 -1.55 8.99 2.80
CA LYS A 103 -1.53 8.08 3.95
C LYS A 103 -1.89 6.70 3.41
N THR A 104 -0.88 5.84 3.33
CA THR A 104 -1.02 4.52 2.69
C THR A 104 -0.59 3.47 3.69
N GLU A 105 -1.48 2.51 3.95
CA GLU A 105 -1.10 1.30 4.67
C GLU A 105 -0.19 0.47 3.77
N ILE A 106 1.01 0.17 4.24
CA ILE A 106 1.96 -0.69 3.53
C ILE A 106 1.63 -2.15 3.83
N ILE A 107 1.49 -2.49 5.11
CA ILE A 107 1.12 -3.82 5.60
C ILE A 107 0.37 -3.69 6.92
N ASP A 108 -0.57 -4.60 7.17
CA ASP A 108 -1.48 -4.56 8.32
C ASP A 108 -0.88 -5.13 9.62
N SER A 109 0.22 -5.87 9.54
CA SER A 109 0.79 -6.62 10.68
C SER A 109 2.22 -7.12 10.42
N PHE A 110 2.87 -7.61 11.47
CA PHE A 110 4.17 -8.32 11.47
C PHE A 110 5.37 -7.58 10.88
N PHE A 111 5.26 -6.29 10.54
CA PHE A 111 6.42 -5.53 10.11
C PHE A 111 7.43 -5.40 11.24
N ARG A 112 8.68 -5.75 10.96
CA ARG A 112 9.82 -5.61 11.87
C ARG A 112 10.89 -4.77 11.19
N LEU A 113 11.29 -3.68 11.84
CA LEU A 113 12.31 -2.77 11.34
C LEU A 113 13.70 -3.39 11.23
N SER A 114 14.47 -2.92 10.25
CA SER A 114 15.87 -3.26 10.05
C SER A 114 16.80 -2.40 10.91
N SER A 115 17.97 -2.96 11.27
CA SER A 115 18.96 -2.29 12.13
C SER A 115 20.18 -1.74 11.36
N PHE A 116 20.31 -2.03 10.07
CA PHE A 116 21.41 -1.52 9.23
C PHE A 116 21.18 -0.06 8.84
N LYS A 117 22.24 0.61 8.37
CA LYS A 117 22.14 1.98 7.87
C LYS A 117 21.19 2.04 6.67
N TYR A 118 20.19 2.89 6.74
CA TYR A 118 19.13 3.02 5.76
C TYR A 118 19.03 4.47 5.29
N ILE A 119 19.43 4.73 4.04
CA ILE A 119 19.44 6.06 3.41
C ILE A 119 18.49 6.03 2.23
N HIS A 120 17.45 6.86 2.25
CA HIS A 120 16.40 6.80 1.23
C HIS A 120 15.96 8.21 0.78
N PRO A 121 16.74 8.86 -0.11
CA PRO A 121 16.34 10.13 -0.75
C PRO A 121 15.26 9.97 -1.84
N SER A 122 15.20 8.84 -2.56
CA SER A 122 14.33 8.65 -3.73
C SER A 122 12.85 8.96 -3.44
N THR A 123 12.17 9.59 -4.38
CA THR A 123 10.77 10.01 -4.20
C THR A 123 9.74 9.22 -4.98
N GLN A 124 10.16 8.52 -6.04
CA GLN A 124 9.25 7.72 -6.86
C GLN A 124 9.29 6.25 -6.43
N TYR A 125 10.49 5.68 -6.33
CA TYR A 125 10.70 4.33 -5.81
C TYR A 125 10.95 4.33 -4.31
N ILE A 126 9.94 3.89 -3.55
CA ILE A 126 10.03 3.70 -2.12
C ILE A 126 10.22 2.21 -1.85
N ALA A 127 11.27 1.86 -1.11
CA ALA A 127 11.62 0.47 -0.82
C ALA A 127 11.92 0.35 0.67
N VAL A 128 11.14 -0.48 1.36
CA VAL A 128 11.18 -0.65 2.81
C VAL A 128 11.46 -2.12 3.13
N PRO A 129 12.66 -2.46 3.63
CA PRO A 129 13.02 -3.83 3.92
C PRO A 129 12.44 -4.30 5.26
N PHE A 130 12.08 -5.58 5.34
CA PHE A 130 11.93 -6.26 6.63
C PHE A 130 13.30 -6.52 7.27
N ARG A 131 13.31 -6.63 8.61
CA ARG A 131 14.48 -6.96 9.43
C ARG A 131 15.28 -8.17 8.93
N ASP A 132 14.59 -9.21 8.49
CA ASP A 132 15.17 -10.47 8.05
C ASP A 132 15.31 -10.57 6.52
N LEU A 133 14.96 -9.51 5.79
CA LEU A 133 14.99 -9.46 4.33
C LEU A 133 14.21 -10.62 3.70
N SER A 134 13.16 -11.10 4.38
CA SER A 134 12.16 -12.00 3.83
C SER A 134 11.42 -11.35 2.66
N ALA A 135 11.16 -10.04 2.77
CA ALA A 135 10.58 -9.21 1.73
C ALA A 135 11.13 -7.78 1.79
N ILE A 136 11.04 -7.08 0.64
CA ILE A 136 11.23 -5.64 0.54
C ILE A 136 9.93 -5.07 -0.02
N LEU A 137 9.23 -4.27 0.78
CA LEU A 137 7.97 -3.64 0.42
C LEU A 137 8.27 -2.47 -0.51
N VAL A 138 7.63 -2.44 -1.68
CA VAL A 138 7.95 -1.48 -2.74
C VAL A 138 6.72 -0.68 -3.17
N SER A 139 6.93 0.62 -3.37
CA SER A 139 6.07 1.50 -4.13
C SER A 139 6.86 2.09 -5.30
N LYS A 140 6.24 2.14 -6.48
CA LYS A 140 6.78 2.73 -7.71
C LYS A 140 6.10 4.05 -8.09
N ASP A 141 5.19 4.53 -7.23
CA ASP A 141 4.34 5.69 -7.46
C ASP A 141 4.44 6.74 -6.34
N GLY A 142 5.59 6.76 -5.66
CA GLY A 142 5.90 7.71 -4.59
C GLY A 142 5.05 7.52 -3.32
N GLY A 143 4.72 6.27 -3.01
CA GLY A 143 4.03 5.86 -1.79
C GLY A 143 2.50 5.88 -1.87
N ARG A 144 1.92 6.07 -3.06
CA ARG A 144 0.46 6.06 -3.23
C ARG A 144 -0.10 4.64 -3.17
N SER A 145 0.68 3.66 -3.63
CA SER A 145 0.33 2.24 -3.51
C SER A 145 1.55 1.39 -3.17
N PHE A 146 1.30 0.36 -2.36
CA PHE A 146 2.23 -0.73 -2.07
C PHE A 146 1.51 -2.04 -2.41
N ILE A 147 1.98 -2.73 -3.43
CA ILE A 147 1.31 -3.93 -3.92
C ILE A 147 1.98 -5.15 -3.28
N LEU A 148 1.32 -5.76 -2.29
CA LEU A 148 1.90 -6.84 -1.47
C LEU A 148 2.25 -8.11 -2.26
N ASN A 149 1.66 -8.37 -3.43
CA ASN A 149 2.07 -9.49 -4.30
C ASN A 149 3.22 -9.12 -5.26
N GLN A 150 3.68 -7.86 -5.26
CA GLN A 150 4.81 -7.35 -6.04
C GLN A 150 5.90 -6.81 -5.11
N MET A 151 6.24 -7.58 -4.08
CA MET A 151 7.37 -7.27 -3.21
C MET A 151 8.69 -7.53 -3.94
N ALA A 152 9.67 -6.70 -3.66
CA ALA A 152 11.02 -6.93 -4.11
C ALA A 152 11.68 -8.06 -3.33
N ARG A 153 12.54 -8.79 -4.03
CA ARG A 153 13.26 -9.95 -3.50
C ARG A 153 14.64 -10.06 -4.12
N PHE A 154 15.52 -10.74 -3.42
CA PHE A 154 16.79 -11.18 -3.98
C PHE A 154 16.55 -12.30 -5.00
N SER A 155 17.15 -12.17 -6.18
CA SER A 155 17.07 -13.16 -7.24
C SER A 155 17.73 -14.48 -6.77
N PRO A 156 17.04 -15.64 -6.90
CA PRO A 156 17.61 -16.94 -6.52
C PRO A 156 18.95 -17.20 -7.23
N GLY A 157 19.97 -17.63 -6.51
CA GLY A 157 21.32 -17.81 -7.05
C GLY A 157 22.00 -16.52 -7.57
N GLY A 158 21.44 -15.34 -7.31
CA GLY A 158 22.00 -14.03 -7.67
C GLY A 158 22.98 -13.47 -6.62
N GLY A 159 23.57 -14.35 -5.80
CA GLY A 159 24.52 -13.97 -4.77
C GLY A 159 25.86 -13.50 -5.32
N ALA A 160 26.71 -12.93 -4.46
CA ALA A 160 28.01 -12.40 -4.83
C ALA A 160 29.05 -13.47 -5.15
N ILE A 161 28.82 -14.70 -4.67
CA ILE A 161 29.58 -15.91 -4.99
C ILE A 161 28.76 -16.76 -5.96
N LYS A 162 29.42 -17.42 -6.91
CA LYS A 162 28.75 -18.27 -7.91
C LYS A 162 27.92 -19.34 -7.21
N TYR A 163 26.64 -19.45 -7.59
CA TYR A 163 25.65 -20.36 -6.99
C TYR A 163 25.28 -20.08 -5.52
N SER A 164 25.73 -18.97 -4.95
CA SER A 164 25.24 -18.52 -3.64
C SER A 164 23.91 -17.79 -3.77
N ASP A 165 23.12 -17.87 -2.71
CA ASP A 165 21.85 -17.15 -2.57
C ASP A 165 22.07 -15.73 -2.03
N LYS A 166 20.99 -15.12 -1.52
CA LYS A 166 21.03 -13.80 -0.88
C LYS A 166 21.96 -13.80 0.36
N PRO A 167 22.59 -12.66 0.67
CA PRO A 167 23.35 -12.53 1.91
C PRO A 167 22.47 -12.75 3.13
N LYS A 168 23.09 -13.12 4.25
CA LYS A 168 22.38 -13.19 5.53
C LYS A 168 22.14 -11.78 6.04
N LYS A 169 21.08 -11.59 6.84
CA LYS A 169 20.73 -10.26 7.38
C LYS A 169 21.89 -9.64 8.19
N GLU A 170 22.71 -10.47 8.83
CA GLU A 170 23.86 -10.07 9.64
C GLU A 170 25.03 -9.54 8.79
N ASP A 171 25.05 -9.84 7.49
CA ASP A 171 26.12 -9.43 6.57
C ASP A 171 25.87 -8.05 5.97
N PHE A 172 24.66 -7.49 6.08
CA PHE A 172 24.35 -6.17 5.53
C PHE A 172 24.86 -5.03 6.42
N VAL A 173 25.53 -4.08 5.78
CA VAL A 173 26.02 -2.84 6.38
C VAL A 173 25.04 -1.70 6.13
N SER A 174 24.53 -1.60 4.91
CA SER A 174 23.64 -0.51 4.53
C SER A 174 22.68 -0.88 3.41
N PHE A 175 21.55 -0.20 3.38
CA PHE A 175 20.63 -0.12 2.26
C PHE A 175 20.43 1.35 1.86
N THR A 176 20.80 1.68 0.62
CA THR A 176 20.65 3.03 0.07
C THR A 176 19.68 2.98 -1.10
N VAL A 177 18.73 3.92 -1.16
CA VAL A 177 17.79 4.04 -2.28
C VAL A 177 17.91 5.44 -2.87
N VAL A 178 18.61 5.53 -3.99
CA VAL A 178 18.98 6.77 -4.67
C VAL A 178 18.77 6.59 -6.17
N ASP A 179 18.46 7.67 -6.87
CA ASP A 179 18.14 7.66 -8.30
C ASP A 179 17.15 6.55 -8.66
N ASP A 180 16.14 6.40 -7.79
CA ASP A 180 15.04 5.48 -7.99
C ASP A 180 15.46 4.00 -8.11
N ARG A 181 16.62 3.67 -7.52
CA ARG A 181 17.20 2.32 -7.46
C ARG A 181 17.67 1.97 -6.05
N GLY A 182 17.52 0.71 -5.66
CA GLY A 182 17.98 0.22 -4.35
C GLY A 182 19.35 -0.44 -4.42
N TYR A 183 20.17 -0.20 -3.39
CA TYR A 183 21.54 -0.70 -3.27
C TYR A 183 21.80 -1.23 -1.87
N PHE A 184 22.10 -2.52 -1.74
CA PHE A 184 22.58 -3.10 -0.50
C PHE A 184 24.09 -3.31 -0.54
N MET A 185 24.74 -3.02 0.58
CA MET A 185 26.17 -3.22 0.77
C MET A 185 26.41 -4.25 1.87
N THR A 186 27.27 -5.24 1.61
CA THR A 186 27.66 -6.23 2.62
C THR A 186 28.96 -5.86 3.32
N LYS A 187 29.25 -6.51 4.46
CA LYS A 187 30.52 -6.39 5.19
C LYS A 187 31.73 -6.81 4.37
N GLN A 188 31.52 -7.72 3.42
CA GLN A 188 32.54 -8.24 2.51
C GLN A 188 32.82 -7.30 1.33
N GLY A 189 32.05 -6.22 1.20
CA GLY A 189 32.19 -5.29 0.07
C GLY A 189 31.40 -5.70 -1.17
N ASP A 190 30.43 -6.62 -1.04
CA ASP A 190 29.57 -7.02 -2.16
C ASP A 190 28.41 -6.04 -2.34
N LEU A 191 28.26 -5.53 -3.57
CA LEU A 191 27.17 -4.64 -3.93
C LEU A 191 26.01 -5.46 -4.50
N TYR A 192 24.81 -5.25 -3.98
CA TYR A 192 23.57 -5.75 -4.55
C TYR A 192 22.73 -4.57 -5.00
N LEU A 193 22.11 -4.68 -6.18
CA LEU A 193 21.32 -3.63 -6.77
C LEU A 193 19.98 -4.15 -7.28
N SER A 194 18.96 -3.29 -7.23
CA SER A 194 17.68 -3.58 -7.85
C SER A 194 17.75 -3.45 -9.38
N SER A 195 16.77 -4.03 -10.08
CA SER A 195 16.51 -3.72 -11.49
C SER A 195 16.36 -2.21 -11.72
N ALA A 196 16.78 -1.75 -12.89
CA ALA A 196 16.81 -0.33 -13.29
C ALA A 196 15.41 0.32 -13.28
N PRO A 197 15.34 1.67 -13.22
CA PRO A 197 14.11 2.46 -13.15
C PRO A 197 13.29 2.54 -14.43
N PHE A 198 12.99 1.38 -15.02
CA PHE A 198 12.10 1.26 -16.17
C PHE A 198 11.49 -0.14 -16.29
N GLY A 199 10.40 -0.22 -17.05
CA GLY A 199 9.67 -1.45 -17.28
C GLY A 199 8.89 -1.95 -16.06
N GLU A 200 8.09 -3.00 -16.27
CA GLU A 200 7.18 -3.51 -15.23
C GLU A 200 7.91 -4.11 -14.03
N ARG A 201 9.10 -4.68 -14.27
CA ARG A 201 9.95 -5.33 -13.26
C ARG A 201 10.90 -4.37 -12.55
N TRP A 202 10.82 -3.06 -12.80
CA TRP A 202 11.63 -2.06 -12.08
C TRP A 202 11.56 -2.28 -10.57
N GLY A 203 12.73 -2.38 -9.95
CA GLY A 203 12.89 -2.39 -8.51
C GLY A 203 12.39 -3.67 -7.82
N LEU A 204 11.99 -4.72 -8.55
CA LEU A 204 11.46 -5.95 -7.98
C LEU A 204 12.50 -7.06 -7.77
N ASP A 205 13.59 -7.02 -8.53
CA ASP A 205 14.63 -8.04 -8.49
C ASP A 205 15.95 -7.42 -8.02
N TYR A 206 16.48 -7.93 -6.91
CA TYR A 206 17.79 -7.55 -6.37
C TYR A 206 18.81 -8.65 -6.67
N THR A 207 19.97 -8.27 -7.19
CA THR A 207 21.04 -9.22 -7.53
C THR A 207 22.40 -8.61 -7.24
N SER A 208 23.40 -9.45 -7.00
CA SER A 208 24.77 -8.97 -6.79
C SER A 208 25.34 -8.39 -8.08
N LEU A 209 26.15 -7.35 -7.97
CA LEU A 209 26.90 -6.80 -9.10
C LEU A 209 27.79 -7.87 -9.74
N ASN A 210 28.43 -8.73 -8.93
CA ASN A 210 29.25 -9.84 -9.41
C ASN A 210 28.46 -10.80 -10.32
N SER A 211 27.22 -11.15 -9.93
CA SER A 211 26.38 -12.03 -10.73
C SER A 211 26.05 -11.47 -12.12
N LEU A 212 25.99 -10.14 -12.24
CA LEU A 212 25.78 -9.43 -13.50
C LEU A 212 27.07 -9.38 -14.32
N ILE A 213 28.18 -8.94 -13.71
CA ILE A 213 29.47 -8.78 -14.39
C ILE A 213 29.95 -10.13 -14.96
N TYR A 214 29.88 -11.19 -14.15
CA TYR A 214 30.33 -12.52 -14.56
C TYR A 214 29.25 -13.33 -15.29
N ARG A 215 28.08 -12.74 -15.56
CA ARG A 215 26.96 -13.36 -16.30
C ARG A 215 26.57 -14.74 -15.78
N TRP A 216 26.47 -14.90 -14.46
CA TRP A 216 26.05 -16.17 -13.86
C TRP A 216 24.55 -16.43 -13.98
N LYS A 217 23.77 -15.41 -14.34
CA LYS A 217 22.32 -15.44 -14.40
C LYS A 217 21.84 -15.13 -15.81
N ILE A 218 20.83 -15.88 -16.25
CA ILE A 218 20.17 -15.67 -17.54
C ILE A 218 19.53 -14.28 -17.69
N PHE A 219 19.20 -13.62 -16.57
CA PHE A 219 18.63 -12.27 -16.59
C PHE A 219 19.70 -11.17 -16.60
N ALA A 220 20.99 -11.51 -16.52
CA ALA A 220 22.06 -10.52 -16.62
C ALA A 220 22.05 -9.81 -18.00
N ASP A 221 21.44 -10.44 -19.00
CA ASP A 221 21.26 -9.88 -20.34
C ASP A 221 19.96 -9.06 -20.50
N TRP A 222 19.13 -8.98 -19.46
CA TRP A 222 17.92 -8.17 -19.51
C TRP A 222 18.27 -6.69 -19.46
N ASP A 223 17.48 -5.88 -20.18
CA ASP A 223 17.67 -4.42 -20.27
C ASP A 223 17.80 -3.78 -18.89
N ASN A 224 16.98 -4.22 -17.93
CA ASN A 224 16.96 -3.71 -16.55
C ASN A 224 18.28 -3.89 -15.78
N PHE A 225 19.20 -4.73 -16.27
CA PHE A 225 20.49 -5.03 -15.66
C PHE A 225 21.68 -4.68 -16.56
N GLN A 226 21.45 -4.09 -17.73
CA GLN A 226 22.53 -3.58 -18.56
C GLN A 226 23.20 -2.38 -17.92
N ASN A 227 24.54 -2.30 -18.06
CA ASN A 227 25.38 -1.21 -17.55
C ASN A 227 25.11 -0.88 -16.06
N PRO A 228 25.20 -1.86 -15.15
CA PRO A 228 24.90 -1.63 -13.75
C PRO A 228 25.93 -0.67 -13.13
N PRO A 229 25.53 0.18 -12.16
CA PRO A 229 26.49 0.98 -11.40
C PRO A 229 27.48 0.09 -10.65
N HIS A 230 28.76 0.50 -10.63
CA HIS A 230 29.82 -0.24 -9.96
C HIS A 230 29.95 0.11 -8.47
N GLN A 231 29.27 1.17 -8.03
CA GLN A 231 29.23 1.62 -6.65
C GLN A 231 27.90 2.32 -6.37
N VAL A 232 27.59 2.54 -5.09
CA VAL A 232 26.43 3.32 -4.67
C VAL A 232 26.63 4.78 -5.10
N PRO A 233 25.68 5.41 -5.81
CA PRO A 233 25.74 6.84 -6.11
C PRO A 233 25.86 7.70 -4.85
N GLU A 234 26.59 8.81 -4.95
CA GLU A 234 26.79 9.72 -3.81
C GLU A 234 25.47 10.43 -3.45
N VAL A 235 25.03 10.30 -2.20
CA VAL A 235 23.85 11.01 -1.69
C VAL A 235 24.28 12.32 -1.04
N LYS A 236 23.93 13.44 -1.67
CA LYS A 236 24.23 14.79 -1.17
C LYS A 236 23.05 15.39 -0.41
N ASN A 237 23.33 16.15 0.65
CA ASN A 237 22.34 16.91 1.44
C ASN A 237 21.16 16.07 1.97
N TYR A 238 21.43 14.83 2.38
CA TYR A 238 20.39 13.98 2.96
C TYR A 238 19.95 14.49 4.32
N THR A 239 18.65 14.74 4.49
CA THR A 239 18.05 15.29 5.73
C THR A 239 17.27 14.25 6.52
N GLY A 240 17.05 13.06 5.95
CA GLY A 240 16.36 11.96 6.61
C GLY A 240 17.17 11.28 7.69
N TRP A 241 16.55 10.31 8.35
CA TRP A 241 17.24 9.47 9.33
C TRP A 241 18.11 8.44 8.63
N ASP A 242 19.22 8.08 9.25
CA ASP A 242 20.14 7.07 8.73
C ASP A 242 19.85 5.66 9.24
N HIS A 243 18.93 5.50 10.20
CA HIS A 243 18.48 4.23 10.75
C HIS A 243 17.00 4.31 11.09
N MET A 244 16.32 3.16 10.98
CA MET A 244 15.01 3.01 11.61
C MET A 244 15.19 2.97 13.12
N LYS A 245 14.30 3.63 13.85
CA LYS A 245 14.33 3.72 15.31
C LYS A 245 13.00 3.25 15.85
N CYS A 246 13.03 2.53 16.95
CA CYS A 246 11.83 2.19 17.68
C CYS A 246 12.09 2.40 19.16
N ASN A 247 11.31 3.26 19.78
CA ASN A 247 11.32 3.45 21.22
C ASN A 247 10.00 2.93 21.78
N TRP A 248 10.06 1.81 22.48
CA TRP A 248 8.90 1.19 23.10
C TRP A 248 8.27 2.06 24.19
N ASN A 249 9.08 2.90 24.84
CA ASN A 249 8.68 3.69 26.00
C ASN A 249 8.24 5.12 25.65
N GLU A 250 8.36 5.53 24.38
CA GLU A 250 7.86 6.82 23.93
C GLU A 250 6.35 6.78 23.77
N ALA A 251 5.65 7.69 24.44
CA ALA A 251 4.21 7.85 24.30
C ALA A 251 3.84 8.12 22.82
N PRO A 252 2.68 7.61 22.34
CA PRO A 252 2.30 7.75 20.93
C PRO A 252 2.32 9.23 20.50
N PRO A 253 3.03 9.64 19.44
CA PRO A 253 3.23 11.04 19.09
C PRO A 253 2.00 11.67 18.39
N ILE A 254 0.83 11.05 18.46
CA ILE A 254 -0.37 11.55 17.78
C ILE A 254 -1.49 11.64 18.82
N LYS A 255 -1.80 12.88 19.24
CA LYS A 255 -3.00 13.15 20.05
C LYS A 255 -4.21 12.59 19.28
N PRO A 256 -5.07 11.77 19.90
CA PRO A 256 -6.21 11.17 19.21
C PRO A 256 -7.09 12.27 18.59
N ASN A 257 -7.37 12.17 17.30
CA ASN A 257 -8.27 13.09 16.61
C ASN A 257 -9.69 12.91 17.17
N PRO A 258 -10.33 13.94 17.75
CA PRO A 258 -11.70 13.86 18.26
C PRO A 258 -12.70 13.37 17.20
N MET A 259 -12.46 13.71 15.93
CA MET A 259 -13.28 13.27 14.80
C MET A 259 -13.27 11.75 14.61
N TYR A 260 -12.17 11.08 14.95
CA TYR A 260 -12.06 9.62 14.85
C TYR A 260 -12.89 8.91 15.93
N GLN A 261 -12.90 9.43 17.15
CA GLN A 261 -13.77 8.90 18.20
C GLN A 261 -15.25 9.07 17.86
N PHE A 262 -15.61 10.20 17.24
CA PHE A 262 -16.96 10.41 16.73
C PHE A 262 -17.29 9.42 15.60
N GLN A 263 -16.40 9.21 14.62
CA GLN A 263 -16.61 8.25 13.54
C GLN A 263 -16.74 6.80 14.05
N GLN A 264 -15.93 6.40 15.04
CA GLN A 264 -16.04 5.08 15.66
C GLN A 264 -17.31 4.94 16.49
N ALA A 265 -17.74 5.99 17.19
CA ALA A 265 -19.01 6.01 17.89
C ALA A 265 -20.18 5.86 16.91
N VAL A 266 -20.13 6.54 15.75
CA VAL A 266 -21.14 6.42 14.69
C VAL A 266 -21.16 5.02 14.09
N LEU A 267 -20.01 4.44 13.70
CA LEU A 267 -19.93 3.08 13.16
C LEU A 267 -20.42 2.03 14.17
N LYS A 268 -20.06 2.20 15.45
CA LYS A 268 -20.55 1.35 16.53
C LYS A 268 -22.06 1.50 16.67
N TRP A 269 -22.60 2.71 16.61
CA TRP A 269 -24.04 2.97 16.68
C TRP A 269 -24.81 2.42 15.46
N GLU A 270 -24.24 2.51 14.26
CA GLU A 270 -24.78 1.93 13.02
C GLU A 270 -24.81 0.40 13.06
N SER A 271 -23.81 -0.25 13.68
CA SER A 271 -23.80 -1.70 13.92
C SER A 271 -24.92 -2.15 14.88
N TYR A 272 -25.43 -1.25 15.72
CA TYR A 272 -26.57 -1.51 16.60
C TYR A 272 -27.92 -1.11 15.99
N THR A 273 -27.97 -0.36 14.89
CA THR A 273 -29.23 0.24 14.42
C THR A 273 -29.67 -0.13 13.01
N LEU A 274 -28.81 -0.62 12.09
CA LEU A 274 -29.28 -0.90 10.72
C LEU A 274 -28.73 -2.19 10.05
N GLY A 275 -28.06 -3.09 10.77
CA GLY A 275 -27.51 -4.30 10.12
C GLY A 275 -27.10 -5.46 11.02
N ALA A 276 -27.68 -5.63 12.21
CA ALA A 276 -27.48 -6.87 12.95
C ALA A 276 -28.21 -8.01 12.19
N PRO A 277 -27.50 -9.00 11.61
CA PRO A 277 -28.17 -10.19 11.12
C PRO A 277 -28.81 -10.85 12.34
N ILE A 278 -30.14 -10.96 12.32
CA ILE A 278 -30.89 -11.77 13.27
C ILE A 278 -30.46 -13.23 13.00
N TYR A 279 -29.43 -13.69 13.70
CA TYR A 279 -29.06 -15.10 13.76
C TYR A 279 -30.16 -15.82 14.55
N PHE A 280 -31.18 -16.30 13.85
CA PHE A 280 -32.05 -17.34 14.38
C PHE A 280 -31.23 -18.63 14.47
N GLY A 281 -30.89 -19.02 15.70
CA GLY A 281 -30.35 -20.34 15.97
C GLY A 281 -31.35 -21.41 15.58
N LEU A 282 -31.06 -22.13 14.50
CA LEU A 282 -31.66 -23.43 14.19
C LEU A 282 -30.67 -24.50 14.64
N LYS A 283 -31.02 -25.16 15.75
CA LYS A 283 -30.49 -26.48 16.11
C LYS A 283 -30.92 -27.47 15.02
N ALA A 284 -29.96 -28.23 14.51
CA ALA A 284 -30.16 -29.59 14.03
C ALA A 284 -29.26 -30.51 14.86
#